data_AF-A0A839H8Z4-F1
#
_entry.id   AF-A0A839H8Z4-F1
#
_cell.length_a   1.000
_cell.length_b   1.000
_cell.length_c   1.000
_cell.angle_alpha   90.00
_cell.angle_beta   90.00
_cell.angle_gamma   90.00
#
_symmetry.space_group_name_H-M   'P 1'
#
loop_
_entity.id
_entity.type
_entity.pdbx_description
1 polymer ?
#
loop_
_entity_poly.entity_id
_entity_poly.type
_entity_poly.pdbx_seq_one_letter_code
_entity_poly.pdbx_strand_id
1 'polypeptide(L)' 'MNSKQLIKRLEADGWELRSVRGSHHLFRHPTKPGHITVPILFS' A
#
# COMPACT_ATOMS: atom_id res chain seq x y z
N MET A 1 -6.89 11.66 -6.92
CA MET A 1 -6.57 10.24 -6.62
C MET A 1 -6.55 10.08 -5.11
N ASN A 2 -7.43 9.24 -4.54
CA ASN A 2 -7.53 9.05 -3.08
C ASN A 2 -6.67 7.84 -2.67
N SER A 3 -5.96 7.90 -1.54
CA SER A 3 -5.15 6.78 -1.02
C SER A 3 -5.94 5.47 -0.94
N LYS A 4 -7.26 5.52 -0.65
CA LYS A 4 -8.14 4.34 -0.66
C LYS A 4 -8.25 3.68 -2.04
N GLN A 5 -8.30 4.47 -3.12
CA GLN A 5 -8.33 3.91 -4.48
C GLN A 5 -6.99 3.32 -4.89
N LEU A 6 -5.88 3.94 -4.46
CA LEU A 6 -4.54 3.41 -4.70
C LEU A 6 -4.34 2.07 -3.98
N ILE A 7 -4.73 1.98 -2.71
CA ILE A 7 -4.65 0.74 -1.93
C ILE A 7 -5.45 -0.37 -2.61
N LYS A 8 -6.70 -0.11 -3.02
CA LYS A 8 -7.52 -1.11 -3.74
C LYS A 8 -6.86 -1.61 -5.03
N ARG A 9 -6.19 -0.74 -5.77
CA ARG A 9 -5.47 -1.13 -6.99
C ARG A 9 -4.25 -1.98 -6.67
N LEU A 10 -3.51 -1.64 -5.61
CA LEU A 10 -2.38 -2.42 -5.15
C LEU A 10 -2.83 -3.82 -4.71
N GLU A 11 -3.88 -3.92 -3.90
CA GLU A 11 -4.45 -5.19 -3.46
C GLU A 11 -4.93 -6.04 -4.65
N ALA A 12 -5.60 -5.44 -5.63
CA ALA A 12 -6.05 -6.13 -6.85
C ALA A 12 -4.88 -6.60 -7.74
N ASP A 13 -3.74 -5.91 -7.72
CA ASP A 13 -2.50 -6.30 -8.39
C ASP A 13 -1.69 -7.33 -7.58
N GLY A 14 -2.18 -7.75 -6.40
CA GLY A 14 -1.54 -8.78 -5.56
C GLY A 14 -0.55 -8.24 -4.53
N TRP A 15 -0.53 -6.92 -4.29
CA TRP A 15 0.26 -6.34 -3.20
C TRP A 15 -0.43 -6.57 -1.86
N GLU A 16 0.35 -6.98 -0.88
CA GLU A 16 -0.10 -7.31 0.47
C GLU A 16 0.43 -6.27 1.47
N LEU A 17 -0.43 -5.82 2.38
CA LEU A 17 -0.02 -4.94 3.46
C LEU A 17 0.94 -5.67 4.40
N ARG A 18 2.17 -5.18 4.49
CA ARG A 18 3.24 -5.76 5.33
C ARG A 18 3.28 -5.12 6.72
N SER A 19 3.20 -3.80 6.80
CA SER A 19 3.26 -3.07 8.07
C SER A 19 2.69 -1.67 7.96
N VAL A 20 2.18 -1.14 9.06
CA VAL A 20 1.75 0.27 9.14
C VAL A 20 2.60 1.00 10.17
N ARG A 21 3.11 2.17 9.80
CA ARG A 21 3.86 3.08 10.69
C ARG A 21 3.23 4.47 10.62
N GLY A 22 2.45 4.83 11.63
CA GLY A 22 1.66 6.05 11.62
C GLY A 22 0.70 6.07 10.43
N SER A 23 0.76 7.13 9.63
CA SER A 23 -0.01 7.27 8.39
C SER A 23 0.56 6.50 7.18
N HIS A 24 1.68 5.78 7.32
CA HIS A 24 2.33 5.12 6.18
C HIS A 24 2.06 3.62 6.17
N HIS A 25 1.47 3.14 5.08
CA HIS A 25 1.19 1.73 4.83
C HIS A 25 2.25 1.14 3.90
N LEU A 26 3.00 0.17 4.37
CA LEU A 26 4.02 -0.53 3.58
C LEU A 26 3.43 -1.79 2.97
N PHE A 27 3.49 -1.91 1.66
CA PHE A 27 3.05 -3.06 0.88
C PHE A 27 4.24 -3.83 0.30
N ARG A 28 4.09 -5.14 0.16
CA ARG A 28 5.02 -6.04 -0.53
C ARG A 28 4.28 -6.86 -1.57
N HIS A 29 4.99 -7.35 -2.58
CA HIS A 29 4.45 -8.30 -3.55
C HIS A 29 5.27 -9.59 -3.50
N PRO A 30 4.66 -10.78 -3.52
CA PRO A 30 5.39 -12.05 -3.42
C PRO A 30 6.34 -12.28 -4.61
N THR A 31 6.00 -11.77 -5.80
CA THR A 31 6.78 -11.98 -7.03
C THR A 31 7.48 -10.72 -7.57
N LYS A 32 7.17 -9.51 -7.06
CA LYS A 32 7.77 -8.26 -7.55
C LYS A 32 8.75 -7.75 -6.50
N PRO A 33 10.01 -7.44 -6.87
CA PRO A 33 11.00 -7.00 -5.92
C PRO A 33 10.66 -5.59 -5.38
N GLY A 34 10.99 -5.36 -4.10
CA GLY A 34 10.82 -4.07 -3.44
C GLY A 34 9.55 -3.96 -2.59
N HIS A 35 9.34 -2.77 -2.04
CA HIS A 35 8.18 -2.44 -1.22
C HIS A 35 7.62 -1.07 -1.62
N ILE A 36 6.31 -0.91 -1.52
CA ILE A 36 5.63 0.36 -1.78
C ILE A 36 5.15 0.94 -0.46
N THR A 37 5.46 2.21 -0.20
CA THR A 37 4.92 2.92 0.96
C THR A 37 3.82 3.88 0.50
N VAL A 38 2.61 3.71 1.00
CA VAL A 38 1.45 4.56 0.71
C VAL A 38 1.11 5.43 1.92
N PRO A 39 1.18 6.77 1.82
CA PRO A 39 0.67 7.65 2.86
C PRO A 39 -0.87 7.72 2.82
N ILE A 40 -1.51 7.48 3.97
CA ILE A 40 -2.92 7.78 4.21
C ILE A 40 -3.01 9.11 4.96
N LEU A 41 -3.44 10.16 4.28
CA LEU A 41 -3.81 11.39 4.98
C LEU A 41 -5.17 11.14 5.65
N PHE A 42 -5.20 11.22 6.98
CA PHE A 42 -6.44 11.39 7.72
C PHE A 42 -6.93 12.80 7.41
N SER A 43 -7.79 12.93 6.41
CA SER A 43 -8.58 14.14 6.20
C SER A 43 -9.89 14.05 6.95
#